data_AF-A0A1M7NTN8-F1
#
_entry.id   AF-A0A1M7NTN8-F1
#
_cell.length_a   1.000
_cell.length_b   1.000
_cell.length_c   1.000
_cell.angle_alpha   90.00
_cell.angle_beta   90.00
_cell.angle_gamma   90.00
#
_symmetry.space_group_name_H-M   'P 1'
#
loop_
_entity.id
_entity.type
_entity.pdbx_description
1 polymer ?
#
loop_
_entity_poly.entity_id
_entity_poly.type
_entity_poly.pdbx_seq_one_letter_code
_entity_poly.pdbx_strand_id
1 'polypeptide(L)'
;MFARILACAFIGLMTVGTFAAAPAPEGFVLIKGGTFDMGSPANEDWRVNDETLHKVKVSDFYLGKYEVTQKLYREVMGENPSSFKGDDLPVENITWLDAAREKRREDEIMYIP
;
A
#
# COMPACT_ATOMS: atom_id res chain seq x y z
N MET A 1 9.29 9.27 40.28
CA MET A 1 9.90 7.98 40.67
C MET A 1 10.74 7.51 39.47
N PHE A 2 11.97 8.02 39.38
CA PHE A 2 13.24 7.26 39.17
C PHE A 2 13.12 6.15 38.10
N ALA A 3 13.80 6.22 36.95
CA ALA A 3 15.26 6.17 36.89
C ALA A 3 15.85 6.82 35.62
N ARG A 4 17.03 7.44 35.80
CA ARG A 4 17.99 7.84 34.75
C ARG A 4 18.88 6.64 34.42
N ILE A 5 19.19 6.42 33.14
CA ILE A 5 20.42 5.74 32.72
C ILE A 5 21.19 6.66 31.79
N LEU A 6 22.50 6.63 32.01
CA LEU A 6 23.57 7.56 31.64
C LEU A 6 24.00 7.41 30.17
N ALA A 7 24.64 8.46 29.68
CA ALA A 7 25.25 8.62 28.36
C ALA A 7 26.30 7.55 27.99
N CYS A 8 26.44 7.29 26.70
CA CYS A 8 27.69 6.84 26.08
C CYS A 8 27.85 7.51 24.71
N ALA A 9 28.77 8.47 24.64
CA ALA A 9 29.29 9.01 23.39
C ALA A 9 30.18 7.95 22.73
N PHE A 10 29.77 7.46 21.56
CA PHE A 10 30.65 6.75 20.64
C PHE A 10 30.90 7.66 19.44
N ILE A 11 32.04 8.36 19.49
CA ILE A 11 32.73 8.83 18.29
C ILE A 11 33.34 7.58 17.66
N GLY A 12 32.83 7.15 16.50
CA GLY A 12 33.38 5.99 15.83
C GLY A 12 32.60 5.61 14.59
N LEU A 13 33.19 5.95 13.43
CA LEU A 13 32.91 5.37 12.12
C LEU A 13 31.48 5.62 11.60
N MET A 14 31.30 6.66 10.77
CA MET A 14 30.22 6.65 9.79
C MET A 14 30.51 5.51 8.81
N THR A 15 30.16 4.29 9.19
CA THR A 15 29.78 3.30 8.19
C THR A 15 28.67 3.94 7.40
N VAL A 16 28.90 4.17 6.11
CA VAL A 16 27.83 4.40 5.15
C VAL A 16 26.98 3.12 5.22
N GLY A 17 26.04 3.12 6.16
CA GLY A 17 25.02 2.10 6.24
C GLY A 17 24.27 2.23 4.94
N THR A 18 24.47 1.29 4.03
CA THR A 18 23.45 0.94 3.06
C THR A 18 22.17 0.78 3.86
N PHE A 19 21.30 1.80 3.82
CA PHE A 19 19.91 1.64 4.17
C PHE A 19 19.37 0.69 3.11
N ALA A 20 19.47 -0.61 3.37
CA ALA A 20 18.71 -1.59 2.62
C ALA A 20 17.26 -1.14 2.76
N ALA A 21 16.61 -0.85 1.63
CA ALA A 21 15.19 -0.57 1.60
C ALA A 21 14.50 -1.67 2.43
N ALA A 22 13.64 -1.27 3.37
CA ALA A 22 12.92 -2.21 4.20
C ALA A 22 12.37 -3.34 3.31
N PRO A 23 12.49 -4.62 3.74
CA PRO A 23 11.92 -5.71 2.96
C PRO A 23 10.46 -5.39 2.65
N ALA A 24 10.04 -5.66 1.42
CA ALA A 24 8.68 -5.38 1.00
C ALA A 24 7.70 -6.00 2.02
N PRO A 25 6.64 -5.28 2.42
CA PRO A 25 5.57 -5.90 3.20
C PRO A 25 5.09 -7.18 2.53
N GLU A 26 4.72 -8.20 3.30
CA GLU A 26 4.30 -9.49 2.76
C GLU A 26 3.14 -9.29 1.77
N GLY A 27 3.26 -9.86 0.57
CA GLY A 27 2.26 -9.71 -0.49
C GLY A 27 2.36 -8.41 -1.32
N PHE A 28 3.33 -7.54 -1.06
CA PHE A 28 3.57 -6.32 -1.84
C PHE A 28 4.76 -6.45 -2.80
N VAL A 29 4.70 -5.71 -3.90
CA VAL A 29 5.77 -5.60 -4.89
C VAL A 29 6.29 -4.18 -4.94
N LEU A 30 7.62 -4.01 -4.95
CA LEU A 30 8.25 -2.71 -5.18
C LEU A 30 8.09 -2.31 -6.64
N ILE A 31 7.35 -1.22 -6.88
CA ILE A 31 7.28 -0.58 -8.18
C ILE A 31 8.30 0.55 -8.21
N LYS A 32 9.29 0.41 -9.09
CA LYS A 32 10.30 1.46 -9.29
C LYS A 32 9.63 2.67 -9.93
N GLY A 33 9.84 3.82 -9.31
CA GLY A 33 9.38 5.11 -9.77
C GLY A 33 9.97 5.44 -11.14
N GLY A 34 9.22 6.23 -11.90
CA GLY A 34 9.54 6.55 -13.27
C GLY A 34 8.54 7.53 -13.85
N THR A 35 8.67 7.75 -15.16
CA THR A 35 7.73 8.55 -15.93
C THR A 35 7.08 7.67 -16.98
N PHE A 36 5.75 7.68 -17.03
CA PHE A 36 4.95 6.92 -17.98
C PHE A 36 3.81 7.79 -18.53
N ASP A 37 3.24 7.36 -19.65
CA ASP A 37 2.06 8.00 -20.24
C ASP A 37 0.80 7.36 -19.64
N MET A 38 -0.09 8.17 -19.06
CA MET A 38 -1.37 7.77 -18.48
C MET A 38 -2.52 8.32 -19.32
N GLY A 39 -3.57 7.52 -19.52
CA GLY A 39 -4.67 7.79 -20.44
C GLY A 39 -4.48 7.08 -21.78
N SER A 40 -5.34 7.38 -22.75
CA SER A 40 -5.33 6.80 -24.09
C SER A 40 -5.06 7.86 -25.17
N PRO A 41 -4.56 7.50 -26.36
CA PRO A 41 -4.52 8.39 -27.52
C PRO A 41 -5.90 8.90 -27.94
N ALA A 42 -5.96 10.01 -28.67
CA ALA A 42 -7.23 10.59 -29.11
C ALA A 42 -7.99 9.74 -30.14
N ASN A 43 -7.30 8.78 -30.77
CA ASN A 43 -7.81 7.91 -31.83
C ASN A 43 -7.98 6.45 -31.39
N GLU A 44 -7.93 6.16 -30.09
CA GLU A 44 -8.20 4.82 -29.58
C GLU A 44 -9.72 4.56 -29.57
N ASP A 45 -10.14 3.43 -30.13
CA ASP A 45 -11.55 3.03 -30.14
C ASP A 45 -12.07 2.85 -28.70
N TRP A 46 -13.32 3.23 -28.47
CA TRP A 46 -14.03 3.10 -27.18
C TRP A 46 -13.51 3.96 -26.02
N ARG A 47 -12.61 4.89 -26.29
CA ARG A 47 -12.18 5.91 -25.33
C ARG A 47 -13.35 6.76 -24.80
N VAL A 48 -13.31 7.12 -23.52
CA VAL A 48 -14.15 8.16 -22.91
C VAL A 48 -13.42 9.50 -22.65
N ASN A 49 -14.17 10.53 -22.26
CA ASN A 49 -13.69 11.92 -22.23
C ASN A 49 -12.55 12.20 -21.24
N ASP A 50 -12.41 11.42 -20.17
CA ASP A 50 -11.43 11.62 -19.09
C ASP A 50 -10.10 10.88 -19.29
N GLU A 51 -9.91 10.18 -20.41
CA GLU A 51 -8.69 9.42 -20.70
C GLU A 51 -7.60 10.24 -21.43
N THR A 52 -7.45 11.53 -21.14
CA THR A 52 -6.45 12.37 -21.83
C THR A 52 -5.03 11.87 -21.61
N LEU A 53 -4.31 11.55 -22.70
CA LEU A 53 -2.92 11.11 -22.61
C LEU A 53 -2.02 12.22 -22.04
N HIS A 54 -1.34 11.95 -20.94
CA HIS A 54 -0.40 12.88 -20.32
C HIS A 54 0.72 12.14 -19.57
N LYS A 55 1.85 12.82 -19.35
CA LYS A 55 2.99 12.25 -18.62
C LYS A 55 2.79 12.35 -17.12
N VAL A 56 2.90 11.22 -16.43
CA VAL A 56 2.86 11.12 -14.97
C VAL A 56 4.22 10.67 -14.47
N LYS A 57 4.73 11.35 -13.44
CA LYS A 57 5.96 10.97 -12.74
C LYS A 57 5.63 10.54 -11.32
N VAL A 58 6.04 9.34 -10.95
CA VAL A 58 5.85 8.77 -9.61
C VAL A 58 7.19 8.38 -9.00
N SER A 59 7.29 8.47 -7.68
CA SER A 59 8.44 7.96 -6.92
C SER A 59 8.33 6.45 -6.75
N ASP A 60 9.33 5.80 -6.14
CA ASP A 60 9.23 4.40 -5.75
C ASP A 60 8.08 4.21 -4.74
N PHE A 61 7.28 3.16 -4.91
CA PHE A 61 6.24 2.78 -3.96
C PHE A 61 6.02 1.27 -3.96
N TYR A 62 5.37 0.76 -2.90
CA TYR A 62 4.92 -0.62 -2.85
C TYR A 62 3.45 -0.71 -3.26
N LEU A 63 3.11 -1.73 -4.03
CA LEU A 63 1.73 -2.02 -4.43
C LEU A 63 1.38 -3.45 -4.04
N GLY A 64 0.18 -3.67 -3.52
CA GLY A 64 -0.33 -5.02 -3.26
C GLY A 64 -0.31 -5.82 -4.55
N LYS A 65 0.26 -7.03 -4.52
CA LYS A 65 0.36 -7.89 -5.69
C LYS A 65 -1.02 -8.35 -6.19
N TYR A 66 -1.97 -8.46 -5.26
CA TYR A 66 -3.33 -8.90 -5.49
C TYR A 66 -4.31 -7.91 -4.88
N GLU A 67 -5.55 -7.95 -5.35
CA GLU A 67 -6.66 -7.24 -4.71
C GLU A 67 -6.88 -7.77 -3.28
N VAL A 68 -7.44 -6.93 -2.42
CA VAL A 68 -7.77 -7.30 -1.04
C VAL A 68 -8.78 -8.46 -1.06
N THR A 69 -8.41 -9.58 -0.46
CA THR A 69 -9.24 -10.78 -0.45
C THR A 69 -10.37 -10.66 0.58
N GLN A 70 -11.46 -11.40 0.35
CA GLN A 70 -12.58 -11.46 1.29
C GLN A 70 -12.16 -11.97 2.67
N LYS A 71 -11.18 -12.88 2.72
CA LYS A 71 -10.60 -13.35 3.98
C LYS A 71 -9.92 -12.22 4.74
N LEU A 72 -9.00 -11.49 4.10
CA LEU A 72 -8.26 -10.39 4.72
C LEU A 72 -9.20 -9.29 5.19
N TYR A 73 -10.13 -8.88 4.33
CA TYR A 73 -11.11 -7.85 4.67
C TYR A 73 -11.94 -8.24 5.91
N ARG A 74 -12.39 -9.50 5.98
CA ARG A 74 -13.15 -10.02 7.14
C ARG A 74 -12.30 -10.10 8.41
N GLU A 75 -11.01 -10.38 8.31
CA GLU A 75 -10.09 -10.38 9.47
C GLU A 75 -9.92 -8.97 10.05
N VAL A 76 -9.86 -7.94 9.20
CA VAL A 76 -9.70 -6.53 9.61
C VAL A 76 -11.03 -5.88 10.05
N MET A 77 -12.10 -6.13 9.29
CA MET A 77 -13.39 -5.44 9.45
C MET A 77 -14.44 -6.25 10.21
N GLY A 78 -14.29 -7.57 10.30
CA GLY A 78 -15.23 -8.47 10.97
C GLY A 78 -16.45 -8.86 10.13
N GLU A 79 -16.53 -8.41 8.89
CA GLU A 79 -17.67 -8.66 7.98
C GLU A 79 -17.23 -8.96 6.54
N ASN A 80 -18.14 -9.47 5.71
CA ASN A 80 -17.90 -9.70 4.29
C ASN A 80 -19.14 -9.29 3.46
N PRO A 81 -19.12 -8.11 2.83
CA PRO A 81 -20.25 -7.56 2.06
C PRO A 81 -20.34 -8.10 0.61
N SER A 82 -19.39 -8.92 0.17
CA SER A 82 -19.32 -9.39 -1.22
C SER A 82 -20.51 -10.26 -1.59
N SER A 83 -21.08 -10.06 -2.76
CA SER A 83 -22.10 -10.93 -3.34
C SER A 83 -21.51 -12.27 -3.77
N PHE A 84 -20.34 -12.27 -4.43
CA PHE A 84 -19.61 -13.50 -4.74
C PHE A 84 -18.87 -13.98 -3.51
N LYS A 85 -18.92 -15.27 -3.20
CA LYS A 85 -18.32 -15.81 -1.97
C LYS A 85 -17.14 -16.71 -2.27
N GLY A 86 -16.01 -16.42 -1.64
CA GLY A 86 -14.80 -17.23 -1.67
C GLY A 86 -13.66 -16.50 -0.95
N ASP A 87 -12.92 -17.21 -0.10
CA ASP A 87 -11.91 -16.59 0.76
C ASP A 87 -10.78 -15.91 -0.01
N ASP A 88 -10.40 -16.48 -1.15
CA ASP A 88 -9.34 -15.97 -2.05
C ASP A 88 -9.88 -15.08 -3.18
N LEU A 89 -11.19 -14.78 -3.18
CA LEU A 89 -11.79 -13.83 -4.13
C LEU A 89 -11.58 -12.40 -3.64
N PRO A 90 -11.55 -11.40 -4.54
CA PRO A 90 -11.53 -10.01 -4.14
C PRO A 90 -12.80 -9.64 -3.38
N VAL A 91 -12.64 -8.73 -2.41
CA VAL A 91 -13.77 -8.11 -1.76
C VAL A 91 -14.44 -7.10 -2.70
N GLU A 92 -15.74 -7.19 -2.81
CA GLU A 92 -16.59 -6.27 -3.58
C GLU A 92 -17.85 -5.85 -2.80
N ASN A 93 -18.61 -4.91 -3.37
CA ASN A 93 -19.69 -4.15 -2.70
C ASN A 93 -19.25 -3.33 -1.49
N ILE A 94 -18.04 -2.78 -1.52
CA ILE A 94 -17.57 -1.82 -0.52
C ILE A 94 -17.59 -0.40 -1.09
N THR A 95 -17.85 0.58 -0.23
CA THR A 95 -17.71 1.98 -0.63
C THR A 95 -16.24 2.40 -0.57
N TRP A 96 -15.89 3.50 -1.22
CA TRP A 96 -14.54 4.10 -1.08
C TRP A 96 -14.20 4.41 0.38
N LEU A 97 -15.19 4.86 1.18
CA LEU A 97 -15.00 5.16 2.59
C LEU A 97 -14.68 3.90 3.40
N ASP A 98 -15.29 2.77 3.05
CA ASP A 98 -15.02 1.49 3.70
C ASP A 98 -13.60 1.01 3.37
N ALA A 99 -13.16 1.13 2.12
CA ALA A 99 -11.78 0.84 1.73
C ALA A 99 -10.77 1.72 2.48
N ALA A 100 -11.03 3.03 2.58
CA ALA A 100 -10.16 3.94 3.34
C ALA A 100 -10.14 3.64 4.85
N ARG A 101 -11.27 3.14 5.40
CA ARG A 101 -11.39 2.74 6.80
C ARG A 101 -10.66 1.42 7.07
N GLU A 102 -10.81 0.45 6.17
CA GLU A 102 -10.11 -0.83 6.22
C GLU A 102 -8.60 -0.59 6.29
N LYS A 103 -8.05 0.22 5.38
CA LYS A 103 -6.62 0.53 5.40
C LYS A 103 -6.15 1.15 6.71
N ARG A 104 -6.93 2.07 7.27
CA ARG A 104 -6.62 2.70 8.56
C ARG A 104 -6.63 1.68 9.72
N ARG A 105 -7.55 0.73 9.71
CA ARG A 105 -7.64 -0.32 10.73
C ARG A 105 -6.52 -1.33 10.61
N GLU A 106 -6.14 -1.70 9.39
CA GLU A 106 -4.98 -2.55 9.14
C GLU A 106 -3.72 -1.91 9.74
N ASP A 107 -3.49 -0.62 9.48
CA ASP A 107 -2.34 0.12 10.02
C ASP A 107 -2.39 0.21 11.56
N GLU A 108 -3.59 0.32 12.16
CA GLU A 108 -3.77 0.34 13.61
C GLU A 108 -3.48 -1.04 14.24
N ILE A 109 -3.96 -2.13 13.63
CA ILE A 109 -3.75 -3.51 14.08
C ILE A 109 -2.27 -3.91 13.96
N MET A 110 -1.58 -3.42 12.91
CA MET A 110 -0.16 -3.71 12.67
C MET A 110 0.79 -2.84 13.53
N TYR A 111 0.30 -1.76 14.16
CA TYR A 111 1.10 -0.82 14.96
C TYR A 111 0.81 -0.87 16.47
N ILE A 112 0.20 -1.95 16.99
CA ILE A 112 0.04 -2.16 18.43
C ILE A 112 1.37 -2.74 19.01
N PRO A 113 2.06 -2.03 19.93
CA PRO A 113 3.26 -2.54 20.60
C PRO A 113 2.98 -3.68 21.57
#